data_AF-A0A523X739-F1
#
_entry.id   AF-A0A523X739-F1
#
_cell.length_a   1.000
_cell.length_b   1.000
_cell.length_c   1.000
_cell.angle_alpha   90.00
_cell.angle_beta   90.00
_cell.angle_gamma   90.00
#
_symmetry.space_group_name_H-M   'P 1'
#
loop_
_entity.id
_entity.type
_entity.pdbx_description
1 polymer ?
#
loop_
_entity_poly.entity_id
_entity_poly.type
_entity_poly.pdbx_seq_one_letter_code
_entity_poly.pdbx_strand_id
1 'polypeptide(L)' 'MEYRDSFFKNYKLLGEYSYELGDLEKGCSNRSLYINIANNEIYSKPVSEKMKKLFIGGKGFDLWLLWNAVTAETK' A
#
# COMPACT_ATOMS: atom_id res chain seq x y z
N MET A 1 -9.39 22.77 -8.90
CA MET A 1 -7.91 22.87 -8.96
C MET A 1 -7.37 23.70 -7.80
N GLU A 2 -8.00 24.84 -7.45
CA GLU A 2 -7.66 25.67 -6.26
C GLU A 2 -7.61 24.93 -4.91
N TYR A 3 -8.40 23.87 -4.71
CA TYR A 3 -8.49 23.18 -3.42
C TYR A 3 -7.28 22.28 -3.11
N ARG A 4 -6.59 21.78 -4.15
CA ARG A 4 -5.40 20.93 -3.97
C ARG A 4 -4.24 21.79 -3.44
N ASP A 5 -4.08 22.97 -4.01
CA ASP A 5 -2.97 23.87 -3.70
C ASP A 5 -3.11 24.53 -2.32
N SER A 6 -4.35 24.77 -1.85
CA SER A 6 -4.58 25.31 -0.51
C SER A 6 -4.28 24.30 0.60
N PHE A 7 -4.61 23.01 0.39
CA PHE A 7 -4.37 21.95 1.36
C PHE A 7 -2.87 21.64 1.50
N PHE A 8 -2.12 21.61 0.40
CA PHE A 8 -0.69 21.30 0.41
C PHE A 8 0.20 22.50 0.73
N LYS A 9 -0.36 23.69 0.94
CA LYS A 9 0.41 24.94 1.17
C LYS A 9 1.43 24.84 2.31
N ASN A 10 1.18 23.99 3.31
CA ASN A 10 2.07 23.78 4.48
C ASN A 10 2.79 22.42 4.48
N TYR A 11 2.72 21.64 3.39
CA TYR A 11 3.32 20.31 3.30
C TYR A 11 4.37 20.26 2.18
N LYS A 12 5.47 19.54 2.45
CA LYS A 12 6.47 19.22 1.43
C LYS A 12 6.10 17.89 0.76
N LEU A 13 5.94 17.89 -0.57
CA LEU A 13 5.74 16.65 -1.33
C LEU A 13 7.03 15.82 -1.34
N LEU A 14 6.95 14.58 -0.85
CA LEU A 14 8.06 13.62 -0.84
C LEU A 14 7.98 12.64 -2.02
N GLY A 15 6.76 12.27 -2.43
CA GLY A 15 6.51 11.41 -3.57
C GLY A 15 5.06 11.52 -4.02
N GLU A 16 4.82 11.27 -5.31
CA GLU A 16 3.49 11.20 -5.93
C GLU A 16 3.39 9.87 -6.67
N TYR A 17 2.20 9.27 -6.66
CA TYR A 17 1.93 8.02 -7.37
C TYR A 17 0.64 8.17 -8.16
N SER A 18 0.72 7.93 -9.47
CA SER A 18 -0.47 7.90 -10.33
C SER A 18 -1.18 6.56 -10.13
N TYR A 19 -2.38 6.60 -9.56
CA TYR A 19 -3.16 5.40 -9.32
C TYR A 19 -4.03 5.06 -10.52
N GLU A 20 -3.74 3.94 -11.17
CA GLU A 20 -4.59 3.39 -12.22
C GLU A 20 -5.73 2.58 -11.62
N LEU A 21 -6.97 2.93 -11.96
CA LEU A 21 -8.15 2.12 -11.63
C LEU A 21 -8.02 0.75 -12.30
N GLY A 22 -8.27 -0.30 -11.53
CA GLY A 22 -8.18 -1.68 -11.98
C GLY A 22 -9.42 -2.46 -11.59
N ASP A 23 -9.53 -3.67 -12.11
CA ASP A 23 -10.69 -4.52 -11.89
C ASP A 23 -10.79 -4.97 -10.42
N LEU A 24 -12.03 -5.08 -9.96
CA LEU A 24 -12.35 -5.59 -8.63
C LEU A 24 -12.93 -6.99 -8.75
N GLU A 25 -12.30 -7.93 -8.08
CA GLU A 25 -12.83 -9.28 -7.94
C GLU A 25 -13.52 -9.39 -6.57
N LYS A 26 -14.86 -9.53 -6.57
CA LYS A 26 -15.66 -9.62 -5.34
C LYS A 26 -15.38 -8.50 -4.34
N GLY A 27 -15.12 -7.28 -4.85
CA GLY A 27 -14.79 -6.11 -4.05
C GLY A 27 -13.31 -6.01 -3.63
N CYS A 28 -12.43 -6.92 -4.06
CA CYS A 28 -11.00 -6.85 -3.81
C CYS A 28 -10.23 -6.44 -5.07
N SER A 29 -9.33 -5.48 -4.96
CA SER A 29 -8.43 -5.06 -6.06
C SER A 29 -7.24 -6.00 -6.27
N ASN A 30 -7.07 -7.02 -5.39
CA ASN A 30 -5.99 -8.00 -5.44
C ASN A 30 -4.57 -7.40 -5.52
N ARG A 31 -4.39 -6.16 -5.07
CA ARG A 31 -3.11 -5.45 -5.02
C ARG A 31 -2.99 -4.61 -3.75
N SER A 32 -1.78 -4.45 -3.26
CA SER A 32 -1.41 -3.52 -2.20
C SER A 32 -0.51 -2.42 -2.75
N LEU A 33 -0.55 -1.22 -2.17
CA LEU A 33 0.38 -0.15 -2.50
C LEU A 33 1.55 -0.21 -1.53
N TYR A 34 2.76 -0.43 -2.04
CA TYR A 34 3.98 -0.35 -1.26
C TYR A 34 4.51 1.09 -1.30
N ILE A 35 4.86 1.62 -0.13
CA ILE A 35 5.42 2.95 0.05
C ILE A 35 6.66 2.82 0.94
N ASN A 36 7.82 3.23 0.43
CA ASN A 36 9.05 3.34 1.21
C ASN A 36 9.38 4.83 1.40
N ILE A 37 9.34 5.29 2.64
CA ILE A 37 9.54 6.71 2.99
C ILE A 37 11.02 7.09 3.00
N ALA A 38 11.94 6.11 3.15
CA ALA A 38 13.37 6.40 3.20
C ALA A 38 13.93 6.84 1.84
N ASN A 39 13.36 6.31 0.75
CA ASN A 39 13.79 6.59 -0.63
C ASN A 39 12.66 7.07 -1.54
N ASN A 40 11.46 7.31 -1.00
CA ASN A 40 10.25 7.74 -1.70
C ASN A 40 9.78 6.79 -2.81
N GLU A 41 10.14 5.51 -2.75
CA GLU A 41 9.64 4.52 -3.71
C GLU A 41 8.17 4.19 -3.44
N ILE A 42 7.36 4.28 -4.49
CA ILE A 42 5.94 3.93 -4.45
C ILE A 42 5.61 3.04 -5.63
N TYR A 43 5.06 1.85 -5.36
CA TYR A 43 4.63 0.93 -6.42
C TYR A 43 3.55 -0.04 -5.96
N SER A 44 2.73 -0.50 -6.90
CA SER A 44 1.70 -1.52 -6.64
C SER A 44 2.33 -2.92 -6.58
N LYS A 45 2.00 -3.70 -5.56
CA LYS A 45 2.36 -5.11 -5.39
C LYS A 45 1.13 -6.00 -5.55
N PRO A 46 1.18 -7.09 -6.34
CA PRO A 46 0.08 -8.04 -6.40
C PRO A 46 -0.04 -8.81 -5.08
N VAL A 47 -1.27 -9.06 -4.64
CA VAL A 47 -1.55 -9.97 -3.52
C VAL A 47 -1.43 -11.41 -4.04
N SER A 48 -0.52 -12.18 -3.44
CA SER A 48 -0.30 -13.58 -3.86
C SER A 48 -1.50 -14.48 -3.59
N GLU A 49 -1.72 -15.50 -4.42
CA GLU A 49 -2.78 -16.50 -4.20
C GLU A 49 -2.65 -17.23 -2.87
N LYS A 50 -1.41 -17.46 -2.40
CA LYS A 50 -1.15 -18.06 -1.08
C LYS A 50 -1.69 -17.16 0.04
N MET A 51 -1.44 -15.86 -0.04
CA MET A 51 -1.93 -14.88 0.92
C MET A 51 -3.45 -14.83 0.93
N LYS A 52 -4.11 -14.81 -0.24
CA LYS A 52 -5.58 -14.87 -0.34
C LYS A 52 -6.15 -16.14 0.29
N LYS A 53 -5.57 -17.32 -0.01
CA LYS A 53 -6.07 -18.61 0.48
C LYS A 53 -5.89 -18.81 1.98
N LEU A 54 -4.76 -18.39 2.54
CA LEU A 54 -4.42 -18.63 3.95
C LEU A 54 -4.91 -17.51 4.88
N PHE A 55 -4.93 -16.27 4.40
CA PHE A 55 -5.19 -15.09 5.24
C PHE A 55 -6.46 -14.32 4.83
N ILE A 56 -7.10 -14.68 3.71
CA ILE A 56 -8.42 -14.21 3.24
C ILE A 56 -8.46 -12.72 2.87
N GLY A 57 -8.19 -11.83 3.82
CA GLY A 57 -8.22 -10.38 3.65
C GLY A 57 -8.11 -9.63 4.99
N GLY A 58 -8.24 -8.30 4.93
CA GLY A 58 -8.26 -7.43 6.12
C GLY A 58 -7.13 -7.72 7.09
N LYS A 59 -7.47 -8.02 8.36
CA LYS A 59 -6.50 -8.29 9.44
C LYS A 59 -5.56 -9.46 9.14
N GLY A 60 -6.01 -10.46 8.37
CA GLY A 60 -5.16 -11.57 7.97
C GLY A 60 -4.05 -11.09 7.03
N PHE A 61 -4.37 -10.19 6.11
CA PHE A 61 -3.36 -9.60 5.23
C PHE A 61 -2.38 -8.74 6.02
N ASP A 62 -2.88 -7.96 6.99
CA ASP A 62 -2.02 -7.16 7.87
C ASP A 62 -1.03 -8.04 8.63
N LEU A 63 -1.49 -9.17 9.19
CA LEU A 63 -0.61 -10.11 9.90
C LEU A 63 0.42 -10.75 8.96
N TRP A 64 0.01 -11.16 7.77
CA TRP A 64 0.94 -11.70 6.76
C TRP A 64 2.01 -10.68 6.38
N LEU A 65 1.62 -9.44 6.12
CA LEU A 65 2.55 -8.37 5.75
C LEU A 65 3.50 -8.05 6.91
N LEU A 66 2.98 -7.91 8.13
CA LEU A 66 3.78 -7.64 9.32
C LEU A 66 4.82 -8.75 9.54
N TRP A 67 4.39 -10.01 9.52
CA TRP A 67 5.26 -11.17 9.74
C TRP A 67 6.42 -11.23 8.75
N ASN A 68 6.21 -10.83 7.50
CA ASN A 68 7.25 -10.83 6.48
C ASN A 68 8.12 -9.56 6.47
N ALA A 69 7.66 -8.47 7.11
CA ALA A 69 8.36 -7.19 7.10
C ALA A 69 9.32 -7.02 8.29
N VAL A 70 9.03 -7.67 9.43
CA VAL A 70 9.80 -7.49 10.66
C VAL A 70 10.83 -8.61 10.87
N THR A 71 11.91 -8.27 11.54
CA THR A 71 12.94 -9.19 12.05
C THR A 71 13.00 -9.11 13.57
N ALA A 72 13.76 -10.01 14.21
CA ALA A 72 13.94 -9.98 15.67
C ALA A 72 14.58 -8.68 16.17
N GLU A 73 15.28 -7.95 15.29
CA GLU A 73 15.98 -6.70 15.57
C GLU A 73 15.16 -5.45 15.21
N THR A 74 13.96 -5.62 14.65
CA THR A 74 13.06 -4.49 14.32
C THR A 74 12.61 -3.79 15.60
N LYS A 75 12.69 -2.45 15.63
CA LYS A 75 12.42 -1.60 16.80
C LYS A 75 11.18 -0.74 16.62
#